data_AF-A0A6I2GYE4-F1
#
_entry.id   AF-A0A6I2GYE4-F1
#
_cell.length_a   1.000
_cell.length_b   1.000
_cell.length_c   1.000
_cell.angle_alpha   90.00
_cell.angle_beta   90.00
_cell.angle_gamma   90.00
#
_symmetry.space_group_name_H-M   'P 1'
#
loop_
_entity.id
_entity.type
_entity.pdbx_description
1 polymer ?
#
loop_
_entity_poly.entity_id
_entity_poly.type
_entity_poly.pdbx_seq_one_letter_code
_entity_poly.pdbx_strand_id
1 'polypeptide(L)'
;MCREVRARAPLRRRSPAHIPLGNRGPDNAALRCSAVEHAQAAVAPREARVDGSEVRTLSQPYRPEAQRLCTRSTVLCLLLGAALASAAASASAPGTSERDPRLSVAPDAPFVLRSVGGVQRIAGLTGVGSPNATERYGIEGTDLGSMFSFGGRTWFVFGDTFGKREKGSIGAGGAQWRSNTIAYTRDTDPTDGITFDGMLVDGRGRARQLVPSKKVDGDEMTVIPTHGFAAGDTMYLHWMSVRHWGKPGEWETNFAGLAKSTDEGRTWTVLDAPRWGGESSFVQVAPATVREDGADWLYFWGTTHGRFGGVSLMKVPASQVESPAAYRYFQGTDAKGAPRWSASQAQARRVVDDTTGELSVVWNAYLGHWLMSYLKEGTGIVMREGLAPWGPWGPAVKVLDAADAPGAYAPFMAEQYVRDGGRTVYFSLSAWGPYNVSWYKAELTRADGASASPEVVKREPTGPQPLAREVL
;
A
#
# COMPACT_ATOMS: atom_id res chain seq x y z
N MET A 1 -14.10 65.53 -46.09
CA MET A 1 -15.43 65.56 -45.46
C MET A 1 -15.26 65.20 -44.00
N CYS A 2 -14.85 66.19 -43.19
CA CYS A 2 -15.71 66.98 -42.27
C CYS A 2 -15.98 66.22 -40.98
N ARG A 3 -15.68 66.71 -39.77
CA ARG A 3 -15.09 67.96 -39.27
C ARG A 3 -14.82 67.72 -37.76
N GLU A 4 -13.62 67.99 -37.24
CA GLU A 4 -13.28 69.15 -36.38
C GLU A 4 -13.82 69.04 -34.92
N VAL A 5 -13.15 69.43 -33.82
CA VAL A 5 -11.97 70.28 -33.60
C VAL A 5 -11.54 70.20 -32.11
N ARG A 6 -10.20 70.26 -31.89
CA ARG A 6 -9.37 70.92 -30.82
C ARG A 6 -9.86 71.03 -29.36
N ALA A 7 -9.03 71.31 -28.35
CA ALA A 7 -7.63 71.10 -27.99
C ALA A 7 -7.44 71.81 -26.62
N ARG A 8 -6.53 71.29 -25.78
CA ARG A 8 -5.53 71.98 -24.92
C ARG A 8 -5.50 71.50 -23.46
N ALA A 9 -4.30 71.08 -23.08
CA ALA A 9 -3.81 70.80 -21.73
C ALA A 9 -3.19 72.09 -21.11
N PRO A 10 -2.36 72.03 -20.04
CA PRO A 10 -2.40 71.29 -18.76
C PRO A 10 -2.23 72.28 -17.56
N LEU A 11 -2.11 71.80 -16.31
CA LEU A 11 -1.11 72.31 -15.33
C LEU A 11 -1.10 71.53 -14.00
N ARG A 12 0.13 71.26 -13.53
CA ARG A 12 0.51 70.65 -12.24
C ARG A 12 0.53 71.67 -11.10
N ARG A 13 0.40 71.20 -9.83
CA ARG A 13 1.28 71.52 -8.65
C ARG A 13 0.71 70.79 -7.41
N ARG A 14 1.47 69.84 -6.83
CA ARG A 14 2.43 69.93 -5.69
C ARG A 14 1.76 69.78 -4.31
N SER A 15 2.21 68.74 -3.58
CA SER A 15 2.02 68.42 -2.15
C SER A 15 2.52 69.55 -1.21
N PRO A 16 2.28 69.49 0.12
CA PRO A 16 3.10 68.64 1.01
C PRO A 16 2.47 68.13 2.33
N ALA A 17 3.25 67.27 2.99
CA ALA A 17 3.49 67.17 4.44
C ALA A 17 2.68 66.19 5.33
N HIS A 18 3.44 65.19 5.80
CA HIS A 18 3.30 64.39 7.03
C HIS A 18 3.16 65.21 8.31
N ILE A 19 2.49 64.67 9.35
CA ILE A 19 2.99 64.46 10.74
C ILE A 19 2.22 63.27 11.38
N PRO A 20 2.83 62.46 12.29
CA PRO A 20 2.41 61.11 12.67
C PRO A 20 1.93 60.97 14.13
N LEU A 21 1.55 59.73 14.52
CA LEU A 21 1.71 59.03 15.81
C LEU A 21 0.41 58.36 16.32
N GLY A 22 0.51 57.09 16.71
CA GLY A 22 -0.50 56.44 17.54
C GLY A 22 -0.54 54.92 17.45
N ASN A 23 0.20 54.25 18.34
CA ASN A 23 0.24 52.80 18.55
C ASN A 23 -1.14 52.14 18.79
N ARG A 24 -1.23 50.87 18.35
CA ARG A 24 -1.77 49.64 19.01
C ARG A 24 -2.67 48.85 18.06
N GLY A 25 -2.23 47.63 17.69
CA GLY A 25 -3.14 46.57 17.24
C GLY A 25 -3.60 45.72 18.44
N PRO A 26 -4.14 44.52 18.20
CA PRO A 26 -5.10 44.16 17.15
C PRO A 26 -6.33 43.42 17.74
N ASP A 27 -7.45 43.35 17.03
CA ASP A 27 -8.31 42.15 17.10
C ASP A 27 -9.30 42.03 15.92
N ASN A 28 -9.12 40.91 15.20
CA ASN A 28 -10.07 40.04 14.52
C ASN A 28 -11.38 40.61 13.92
N ALA A 29 -11.41 40.71 12.59
CA ALA A 29 -12.63 40.72 11.79
C ALA A 29 -12.76 39.40 11.03
N ALA A 30 -13.80 38.64 11.37
CA ALA A 30 -14.24 37.44 10.67
C ALA A 30 -14.83 37.80 9.29
N LEU A 31 -14.41 37.06 8.25
CA LEU A 31 -15.05 37.09 6.94
C LEU A 31 -15.80 35.78 6.71
N ARG A 32 -17.12 35.91 6.61
CA ARG A 32 -18.07 34.89 6.17
C ARG A 32 -17.86 34.62 4.68
N CYS A 33 -17.86 33.35 4.29
CA CYS A 33 -18.14 32.93 2.91
C CYS A 33 -19.39 32.05 2.89
N SER A 34 -20.28 32.40 1.97
CA SER A 34 -21.61 31.86 1.73
C SER A 34 -21.58 30.40 1.28
N ALA A 35 -22.39 29.57 1.93
CA ALA A 35 -22.73 28.23 1.48
C ALA A 35 -23.66 28.31 0.27
N VAL A 36 -23.37 27.51 -0.76
CA VAL A 36 -24.28 27.20 -1.85
C VAL A 36 -24.87 25.83 -1.54
N GLU A 37 -26.16 25.80 -1.21
CA GLU A 37 -26.95 24.58 -1.06
C GLU A 37 -27.20 23.95 -2.43
N HIS A 38 -26.93 22.65 -2.56
CA HIS A 38 -27.45 21.84 -3.66
C HIS A 38 -28.30 20.70 -3.11
N ALA A 39 -29.56 20.72 -3.55
CA ALA A 39 -30.62 19.81 -3.19
C ALA A 39 -30.32 18.39 -3.70
N GLN A 40 -30.42 17.41 -2.81
CA GLN A 40 -30.46 15.99 -3.17
C GLN A 40 -31.90 15.60 -3.52
N ALA A 41 -32.12 15.19 -4.77
CA ALA A 41 -33.36 14.55 -5.19
C ALA A 41 -33.33 13.07 -4.79
N ALA A 42 -34.14 12.70 -3.79
CA ALA A 42 -34.38 11.32 -3.41
C ALA A 42 -35.31 10.64 -4.42
N VAL A 43 -34.86 9.53 -5.01
CA VAL A 43 -35.71 8.63 -5.81
C VAL A 43 -36.08 7.44 -4.93
N ALA A 44 -37.37 7.35 -4.57
CA ALA A 44 -37.95 6.21 -3.86
C ALA A 44 -38.12 5.01 -4.81
N PRO A 45 -37.91 3.75 -4.35
CA PRO A 45 -38.29 2.58 -5.13
C PRO A 45 -39.79 2.27 -4.97
N ARG A 46 -40.44 1.99 -6.11
CA ARG A 46 -41.81 1.46 -6.19
C ARG A 46 -41.85 0.00 -5.72
N GLU A 47 -42.86 -0.31 -4.90
CA GLU A 47 -43.25 -1.65 -4.51
C GLU A 47 -43.69 -2.50 -5.72
N ALA A 48 -43.19 -3.74 -5.80
CA ALA A 48 -43.74 -4.76 -6.67
C ALA A 48 -44.41 -5.84 -5.81
N ARG A 49 -45.74 -5.90 -5.90
CA ARG A 49 -46.60 -6.99 -5.44
C ARG A 49 -46.27 -8.27 -6.22
N VAL A 50 -46.04 -9.38 -5.53
CA VAL A 50 -46.12 -10.72 -6.12
C VAL A 50 -47.16 -11.49 -5.32
N ASP A 51 -48.21 -11.90 -6.03
CA ASP A 51 -49.29 -12.76 -5.55
C ASP A 51 -48.87 -14.23 -5.66
N GLY A 52 -49.38 -15.04 -4.75
CA GLY A 52 -49.01 -16.43 -4.57
C GLY A 52 -49.72 -17.40 -5.53
N SER A 53 -49.08 -18.54 -5.76
CA SER A 53 -49.79 -19.80 -5.91
C SER A 53 -48.88 -20.96 -5.49
N GLU A 54 -49.42 -21.77 -4.57
CA GLU A 54 -48.87 -23.04 -4.11
C GLU A 54 -48.83 -24.07 -5.23
N VAL A 55 -47.99 -25.11 -5.09
CA VAL A 55 -48.44 -26.52 -5.02
C VAL A 55 -47.25 -27.51 -4.90
N ARG A 56 -47.32 -28.28 -3.81
CA ARG A 56 -46.90 -29.69 -3.57
C ARG A 56 -45.42 -30.11 -3.55
N THR A 57 -44.94 -30.20 -2.30
CA THR A 57 -44.37 -31.37 -1.61
C THR A 57 -44.20 -32.68 -2.39
N LEU A 58 -42.96 -33.19 -2.41
CA LEU A 58 -42.65 -34.61 -2.28
C LEU A 58 -41.52 -34.80 -1.26
N SER A 59 -41.88 -35.47 -0.18
CA SER A 59 -41.03 -35.99 0.88
C SER A 59 -40.64 -37.43 0.55
N GLN A 60 -39.37 -37.80 0.73
CA GLN A 60 -38.94 -38.81 1.70
C GLN A 60 -37.42 -39.09 1.63
N PRO A 61 -36.83 -39.61 2.73
CA PRO A 61 -35.39 -39.65 2.97
C PRO A 61 -34.78 -41.03 2.64
N TYR A 62 -33.46 -41.06 2.44
CA TYR A 62 -32.70 -42.31 2.46
C TYR A 62 -31.37 -42.15 3.20
N ARG A 63 -31.28 -42.82 4.35
CA ARG A 63 -30.05 -43.36 4.95
C ARG A 63 -30.23 -44.87 5.08
N PRO A 64 -29.15 -45.64 4.99
CA PRO A 64 -28.83 -46.46 6.15
C PRO A 64 -27.35 -46.47 6.52
N GLU A 65 -27.15 -46.84 7.78
CA GLU A 65 -25.90 -47.09 8.50
C GLU A 65 -25.24 -48.42 8.13
N ALA A 66 -23.93 -48.55 8.38
CA ALA A 66 -23.27 -49.71 9.04
C ALA A 66 -21.74 -49.44 9.10
N GLN A 67 -21.16 -49.13 10.26
CA GLN A 67 -20.60 -50.04 11.28
C GLN A 67 -19.16 -50.56 11.00
N ARG A 68 -18.24 -49.99 11.80
CA ARG A 68 -17.10 -50.60 12.56
C ARG A 68 -16.33 -51.76 11.93
N LEU A 69 -14.99 -51.62 11.93
CA LEU A 69 -14.11 -52.64 12.53
C LEU A 69 -12.79 -52.03 13.04
N CYS A 70 -12.54 -52.32 14.31
CA CYS A 70 -11.33 -52.07 15.06
C CYS A 70 -10.43 -53.30 14.90
N THR A 71 -9.14 -53.16 14.57
CA THR A 71 -8.16 -54.16 15.01
C THR A 71 -6.79 -53.53 15.24
N ARG A 72 -6.32 -53.67 16.48
CA ARG A 72 -4.92 -53.50 16.90
C ARG A 72 -4.06 -54.58 16.26
N SER A 73 -2.81 -54.27 15.93
CA SER A 73 -1.74 -55.28 15.95
C SER A 73 -0.40 -54.61 16.27
N THR A 74 0.08 -54.92 17.46
CA THR A 74 1.45 -54.71 17.91
C THR A 74 2.20 -56.00 17.64
N VAL A 75 3.29 -55.97 16.87
CA VAL A 75 4.33 -57.02 16.93
C VAL A 75 5.69 -56.32 16.86
N LEU A 76 6.44 -56.50 17.95
CA LEU A 76 7.85 -56.21 18.12
C LEU A 76 8.62 -57.52 17.92
N CYS A 77 9.68 -57.53 17.11
CA CYS A 77 10.90 -58.27 17.44
C CYS A 77 12.07 -57.93 16.50
N LEU A 78 13.16 -57.53 17.17
CA LEU A 78 14.54 -57.28 16.76
C LEU A 78 15.16 -58.33 15.82
N LEU A 79 16.09 -57.90 14.95
CA LEU A 79 17.41 -58.54 14.79
C LEU A 79 18.50 -57.51 14.39
N LEU A 80 19.67 -57.71 14.99
CA LEU A 80 20.89 -56.91 15.00
C LEU A 80 21.56 -56.77 13.62
N GLY A 81 22.21 -55.61 13.41
CA GLY A 81 23.27 -55.42 12.43
C GLY A 81 24.18 -54.27 12.87
N ALA A 82 25.22 -54.58 13.64
CA ALA A 82 26.23 -53.61 14.05
C ALA A 82 27.19 -53.33 12.88
N ALA A 83 27.25 -52.08 12.44
CA ALA A 83 28.35 -51.56 11.63
C ALA A 83 28.90 -50.32 12.33
N LEU A 84 30.07 -50.49 12.98
CA LEU A 84 30.88 -49.37 13.44
C LEU A 84 31.46 -48.67 12.22
N ALA A 85 30.91 -47.50 11.88
CA ALA A 85 31.60 -46.51 11.06
C ALA A 85 31.98 -45.34 11.96
N SER A 86 33.27 -45.27 12.29
CA SER A 86 33.91 -44.12 12.91
C SER A 86 33.86 -42.93 11.95
N ALA A 87 32.80 -42.12 12.05
CA ALA A 87 32.76 -40.78 11.48
C ALA A 87 33.39 -39.83 12.51
N ALA A 88 34.56 -39.31 12.17
CA ALA A 88 35.17 -38.21 12.88
C ALA A 88 34.17 -37.05 12.92
N ALA A 89 33.72 -36.69 14.12
CA ALA A 89 32.97 -35.47 14.36
C ALA A 89 33.92 -34.29 14.10
N SER A 90 33.98 -33.81 12.86
CA SER A 90 34.35 -32.44 12.60
C SER A 90 33.26 -31.57 13.22
N ALA A 91 33.54 -31.04 14.42
CA ALA A 91 32.77 -29.96 15.00
C ALA A 91 32.86 -28.76 14.05
N SER A 92 31.95 -28.70 13.08
CA SER A 92 31.62 -27.46 12.41
C SER A 92 31.09 -26.54 13.51
N ALA A 93 31.84 -25.50 13.83
CA ALA A 93 31.32 -24.37 14.58
C ALA A 93 29.93 -24.03 14.01
N PRO A 94 28.91 -23.72 14.85
CA PRO A 94 27.64 -23.26 14.31
C PRO A 94 27.96 -22.06 13.43
N GLY A 95 27.77 -22.23 12.11
CA GLY A 95 27.88 -21.14 11.18
C GLY A 95 26.96 -20.06 11.71
N THR A 96 27.52 -18.93 12.11
CA THR A 96 26.74 -17.75 12.42
C THR A 96 25.91 -17.49 11.17
N SER A 97 24.63 -17.86 11.19
CA SER A 97 23.70 -17.48 10.15
C SER A 97 23.79 -15.96 10.10
N GLU A 98 24.41 -15.44 9.04
CA GLU A 98 24.65 -14.01 8.90
C GLU A 98 23.31 -13.31 9.05
N ARG A 99 23.18 -12.53 10.14
CA ARG A 99 21.92 -11.84 10.47
C ARG A 99 21.66 -10.86 9.33
N ASP A 100 20.44 -10.88 8.78
CA ASP A 100 20.04 -9.95 7.71
C ASP A 100 20.38 -8.52 8.15
N PRO A 101 21.21 -7.77 7.38
CA PRO A 101 21.66 -6.44 7.77
C PRO A 101 20.47 -5.49 7.99
N ARG A 102 19.31 -5.78 7.38
CA ARG A 102 18.07 -5.01 7.55
C ARG A 102 17.45 -5.13 8.93
N LEU A 103 17.88 -6.09 9.76
CA LEU A 103 17.45 -6.27 11.15
C LEU A 103 18.46 -5.72 12.17
N SER A 104 19.61 -5.23 11.70
CA SER A 104 20.72 -4.84 12.56
C SER A 104 20.73 -3.34 12.79
N VAL A 105 20.59 -2.93 14.06
CA VAL A 105 20.82 -1.54 14.48
C VAL A 105 22.14 -1.50 15.21
N ALA A 106 23.13 -0.79 14.66
CA ALA A 106 24.27 -0.41 15.50
C ALA A 106 23.75 0.61 16.54
N PRO A 107 24.06 0.44 17.84
CA PRO A 107 23.47 1.26 18.92
C PRO A 107 23.54 2.79 18.69
N ASP A 108 24.56 3.25 17.98
CA ASP A 108 24.82 4.66 17.69
C ASP A 108 24.81 4.98 16.18
N ALA A 109 24.16 4.15 15.35
CA ALA A 109 24.05 4.41 13.92
C ALA A 109 23.33 5.77 13.67
N PRO A 110 23.97 6.71 12.96
CA PRO A 110 23.34 8.00 12.67
C PRO A 110 22.27 7.84 11.58
N PHE A 111 21.24 8.69 11.64
CA PHE A 111 20.41 8.97 10.46
C PHE A 111 21.29 9.65 9.40
N VAL A 112 21.27 9.14 8.18
CA VAL A 112 22.07 9.65 7.07
C VAL A 112 21.23 10.36 6.02
N LEU A 113 19.90 10.21 5.99
CA LEU A 113 19.04 10.97 5.07
C LEU A 113 18.99 12.45 5.46
N ARG A 114 19.56 13.33 4.63
CA ARG A 114 19.55 14.78 4.84
C ARG A 114 18.37 15.47 4.17
N SER A 115 18.12 15.15 2.91
CA SER A 115 17.10 15.80 2.09
C SER A 115 16.66 14.92 0.94
N VAL A 116 15.44 15.16 0.46
CA VAL A 116 14.92 14.61 -0.78
C VAL A 116 14.71 15.76 -1.76
N GLY A 117 15.22 15.62 -2.98
CA GLY A 117 15.16 16.65 -4.01
C GLY A 117 14.98 16.05 -5.40
N GLY A 118 15.08 16.88 -6.44
CA GLY A 118 14.98 16.42 -7.84
C GLY A 118 13.65 15.73 -8.16
N VAL A 119 12.59 16.05 -7.41
CA VAL A 119 11.30 15.37 -7.54
C VAL A 119 10.65 15.74 -8.85
N GLN A 120 10.35 14.73 -9.67
CA GLN A 120 9.84 14.94 -11.01
C GLN A 120 8.80 13.88 -11.36
N ARG A 121 7.69 14.33 -11.93
CA ARG A 121 6.72 13.45 -12.60
C ARG A 121 7.30 13.01 -13.94
N ILE A 122 7.43 11.70 -14.15
CA ILE A 122 7.98 11.11 -15.38
C ILE A 122 6.85 10.84 -16.38
N ALA A 123 5.84 10.08 -15.96
CA ALA A 123 4.75 9.65 -16.84
C ALA A 123 3.43 9.48 -16.06
N GLY A 124 2.31 9.38 -16.77
CA GLY A 124 1.08 8.82 -16.20
C GLY A 124 1.15 7.30 -16.23
N LEU A 125 0.70 6.63 -15.18
CA LEU A 125 0.54 5.16 -15.20
C LEU A 125 -0.85 4.76 -15.68
N THR A 126 -1.87 5.55 -15.33
CA THR A 126 -3.27 5.26 -15.61
C THR A 126 -3.99 6.48 -16.18
N GLY A 127 -5.19 6.23 -16.69
CA GLY A 127 -6.10 7.24 -17.22
C GLY A 127 -5.96 7.45 -18.72
N VAL A 128 -6.91 8.20 -19.25
CA VAL A 128 -7.00 8.52 -20.68
C VAL A 128 -5.73 9.22 -21.15
N GLY A 129 -5.08 8.66 -22.18
CA GLY A 129 -3.86 9.23 -22.75
C GLY A 129 -2.58 8.94 -21.96
N SER A 130 -2.64 8.10 -20.92
CA SER A 130 -1.43 7.51 -20.35
C SER A 130 -0.72 6.62 -21.38
N PRO A 131 0.62 6.44 -21.33
CA PRO A 131 1.33 5.48 -22.19
C PRO A 131 0.77 4.06 -22.12
N ASN A 132 0.16 3.68 -20.99
CA ASN A 132 -0.48 2.38 -20.80
C ASN A 132 -1.89 2.28 -21.40
N ALA A 133 -2.45 3.38 -21.90
CA ALA A 133 -3.77 3.49 -22.53
C ALA A 133 -4.85 2.70 -21.76
N THR A 134 -4.92 2.91 -20.44
CA THR A 134 -5.74 2.08 -19.54
C THR A 134 -7.25 2.22 -19.79
N GLU A 135 -7.67 3.23 -20.53
CA GLU A 135 -9.05 3.36 -21.03
C GLU A 135 -9.47 2.15 -21.88
N ARG A 136 -8.53 1.45 -22.53
CA ARG A 136 -8.80 0.20 -23.26
C ARG A 136 -9.29 -0.93 -22.35
N TYR A 137 -8.92 -0.88 -21.07
CA TYR A 137 -9.40 -1.79 -20.02
C TYR A 137 -10.60 -1.22 -19.27
N GLY A 138 -11.16 -0.09 -19.72
CA GLY A 138 -12.22 0.61 -19.01
C GLY A 138 -11.73 1.25 -17.72
N ILE A 139 -10.53 1.84 -17.69
CA ILE A 139 -10.02 2.63 -16.57
C ILE A 139 -9.77 4.07 -17.03
N GLU A 140 -10.71 4.94 -16.71
CA GLU A 140 -10.60 6.40 -16.93
C GLU A 140 -10.16 7.14 -15.66
N GLY A 141 -10.39 6.55 -14.49
CA GLY A 141 -9.84 7.01 -13.22
C GLY A 141 -9.64 5.86 -12.25
N THR A 142 -8.56 5.90 -11.50
CA THR A 142 -8.24 4.95 -10.44
C THR A 142 -7.21 5.55 -9.49
N ASP A 143 -7.07 4.94 -8.32
CA ASP A 143 -6.09 5.35 -7.32
C ASP A 143 -5.20 4.19 -6.83
N LEU A 144 -4.31 4.55 -5.92
CA LEU A 144 -3.28 3.70 -5.31
C LEU A 144 -2.17 3.32 -6.31
N GLY A 145 -1.90 2.04 -6.49
CA GLY A 145 -0.75 1.55 -7.26
C GLY A 145 0.34 0.91 -6.40
N SER A 146 -0.02 0.32 -5.26
CA SER A 146 0.93 -0.46 -4.44
C SER A 146 1.54 -1.60 -5.27
N MET A 147 2.82 -1.91 -5.01
CA MET A 147 3.60 -2.80 -5.87
C MET A 147 4.11 -4.03 -5.13
N PHE A 148 4.13 -5.17 -5.80
CA PHE A 148 4.83 -6.36 -5.30
C PHE A 148 5.33 -7.23 -6.44
N SER A 149 6.39 -7.99 -6.17
CA SER A 149 6.97 -8.92 -7.14
C SER A 149 6.37 -10.32 -6.95
N PHE A 150 6.01 -10.96 -8.07
CA PHE A 150 5.58 -12.37 -8.09
C PHE A 150 5.76 -12.94 -9.49
N GLY A 151 6.30 -14.16 -9.59
CA GLY A 151 6.46 -14.87 -10.88
C GLY A 151 7.30 -14.11 -11.91
N GLY A 152 8.35 -13.40 -11.48
CA GLY A 152 9.22 -12.61 -12.36
C GLY A 152 8.57 -11.33 -12.93
N ARG A 153 7.44 -10.90 -12.36
CA ARG A 153 6.74 -9.66 -12.73
C ARG A 153 6.61 -8.75 -11.51
N THR A 154 6.52 -7.45 -11.76
CA THR A 154 5.97 -6.51 -10.79
C THR A 154 4.48 -6.35 -11.05
N TRP A 155 3.68 -6.46 -10.00
CA TRP A 155 2.23 -6.26 -10.01
C TRP A 155 1.89 -4.93 -9.36
N PHE A 156 0.98 -4.19 -9.97
CA PHE A 156 0.48 -2.90 -9.48
C PHE A 156 -0.99 -3.07 -9.09
N VAL A 157 -1.29 -2.89 -7.81
CA VAL A 157 -2.64 -3.02 -7.26
C VAL A 157 -3.27 -1.65 -7.07
N PHE A 158 -4.42 -1.46 -7.71
CA PHE A 158 -5.18 -0.23 -7.67
C PHE A 158 -6.44 -0.38 -6.81
N GLY A 159 -6.88 0.75 -6.24
CA GLY A 159 -8.09 0.84 -5.45
C GLY A 159 -9.33 1.10 -6.31
N ASP A 160 -10.16 2.04 -5.88
CA ASP A 160 -11.42 2.37 -6.52
C ASP A 160 -11.17 2.82 -7.97
N THR A 161 -11.75 2.09 -8.92
CA THR A 161 -11.54 2.26 -10.36
C THR A 161 -12.86 2.56 -11.05
N PHE A 162 -12.90 3.61 -11.86
CA PHE A 162 -14.07 4.05 -12.63
C PHE A 162 -13.80 3.96 -14.14
N GLY A 163 -14.74 3.36 -14.86
CA GLY A 163 -14.59 3.12 -16.31
C GLY A 163 -15.29 4.11 -17.21
N LYS A 164 -16.16 4.96 -16.66
CA LYS A 164 -16.80 6.07 -17.38
C LYS A 164 -16.89 7.26 -16.45
N ARG A 165 -16.24 8.35 -16.83
CA ARG A 165 -16.20 9.59 -16.06
C ARG A 165 -16.62 10.75 -16.94
N GLU A 166 -17.38 11.68 -16.37
CA GLU A 166 -17.75 12.90 -17.08
C GLU A 166 -16.51 13.76 -17.31
N LYS A 167 -16.45 14.43 -18.47
CA LYS A 167 -15.33 15.32 -18.80
C LYS A 167 -15.25 16.44 -17.76
N GLY A 168 -14.07 16.59 -17.15
CA GLY A 168 -13.84 17.60 -16.11
C GLY A 168 -14.24 17.16 -14.69
N SER A 169 -14.70 15.92 -14.51
CA SER A 169 -14.90 15.36 -13.17
C SER A 169 -13.60 15.36 -12.36
N ILE A 170 -13.73 15.62 -11.07
CA ILE A 170 -12.64 15.63 -10.10
C ILE A 170 -12.90 14.59 -9.02
N GLY A 171 -11.85 13.95 -8.50
CA GLY A 171 -12.00 12.98 -7.41
C GLY A 171 -12.57 11.64 -7.86
N ALA A 172 -12.81 10.78 -6.85
CA ALA A 172 -13.47 9.50 -7.03
C ALA A 172 -14.91 9.70 -7.51
N GLY A 173 -15.36 8.86 -8.46
CA GLY A 173 -16.73 8.88 -8.94
C GLY A 173 -16.84 8.61 -10.44
N GLY A 174 -18.02 8.17 -10.85
CA GLY A 174 -18.32 7.77 -12.22
C GLY A 174 -19.09 6.44 -12.26
N ALA A 175 -19.30 5.95 -13.48
CA ALA A 175 -19.96 4.66 -13.70
C ALA A 175 -18.95 3.52 -13.89
N GLN A 176 -19.47 2.29 -13.86
CA GLN A 176 -18.66 1.06 -13.97
C GLN A 176 -17.59 0.98 -12.88
N TRP A 177 -17.98 1.23 -11.62
CA TRP A 177 -17.08 1.18 -10.48
C TRP A 177 -16.65 -0.25 -10.16
N ARG A 178 -15.34 -0.46 -10.02
CA ARG A 178 -14.72 -1.66 -9.47
C ARG A 178 -13.88 -1.25 -8.26
N SER A 179 -13.97 -1.97 -7.14
CA SER A 179 -13.25 -1.59 -5.92
C SER A 179 -11.74 -1.75 -6.00
N ASN A 180 -11.28 -2.57 -6.93
CA ASN A 180 -9.88 -2.93 -7.07
C ASN A 180 -9.62 -3.52 -8.43
N THR A 181 -8.43 -3.26 -8.96
CA THR A 181 -7.93 -3.84 -10.21
C THR A 181 -6.43 -4.06 -10.09
N ILE A 182 -5.83 -4.82 -11.01
CA ILE A 182 -4.39 -5.09 -10.99
C ILE A 182 -3.79 -5.11 -12.39
N ALA A 183 -2.65 -4.44 -12.53
CA ALA A 183 -1.77 -4.51 -13.70
C ALA A 183 -0.51 -5.32 -13.37
N TYR A 184 0.19 -5.77 -14.41
CA TYR A 184 1.49 -6.39 -14.28
C TYR A 184 2.46 -5.90 -15.34
N THR A 185 3.75 -5.99 -15.02
CA THR A 185 4.83 -5.63 -15.92
C THR A 185 6.08 -6.45 -15.66
N ARG A 186 6.86 -6.68 -16.71
CA ARG A 186 8.26 -7.12 -16.68
C ARG A 186 9.23 -5.96 -16.91
N ASP A 187 8.72 -4.76 -17.09
CA ASP A 187 9.51 -3.54 -17.24
C ASP A 187 10.26 -3.23 -15.94
N THR A 188 11.58 -3.23 -16.06
CA THR A 188 12.54 -2.94 -14.98
C THR A 188 13.22 -1.59 -15.16
N ASP A 189 12.91 -0.85 -16.24
CA ASP A 189 13.42 0.50 -16.43
C ASP A 189 12.42 1.54 -15.92
N PRO A 190 12.64 2.17 -14.75
CA PRO A 190 11.72 3.17 -14.24
C PRO A 190 12.03 4.58 -14.79
N THR A 191 13.04 4.74 -15.65
CA THR A 191 13.59 6.06 -16.01
C THR A 191 12.74 6.84 -17.01
N ASP A 192 11.97 6.17 -17.85
CA ASP A 192 11.13 6.74 -18.90
C ASP A 192 9.61 6.52 -18.66
N GLY A 193 9.26 5.85 -17.57
CA GLY A 193 7.89 5.52 -17.20
C GLY A 193 7.84 4.09 -16.66
N ILE A 194 6.65 3.49 -16.66
CA ILE A 194 6.49 2.04 -16.53
C ILE A 194 5.48 1.61 -17.56
N THR A 195 5.88 0.68 -18.44
CA THR A 195 4.99 0.07 -19.42
C THR A 195 4.34 -1.17 -18.83
N PHE A 196 3.01 -1.23 -18.81
CA PHE A 196 2.28 -2.43 -18.39
C PHE A 196 2.22 -3.44 -19.53
N ASP A 197 2.62 -4.69 -19.24
CA ASP A 197 2.41 -5.82 -20.14
C ASP A 197 0.91 -6.14 -20.26
N GLY A 198 0.15 -5.91 -19.20
CA GLY A 198 -1.28 -6.15 -19.20
C GLY A 198 -1.96 -5.86 -17.87
N MET A 199 -3.27 -6.06 -17.86
CA MET A 199 -4.09 -6.13 -16.65
C MET A 199 -4.79 -7.48 -16.59
N LEU A 200 -5.23 -7.88 -15.41
CA LEU A 200 -6.19 -8.98 -15.32
C LEU A 200 -7.56 -8.49 -15.76
N VAL A 201 -8.14 -9.17 -16.75
CA VAL A 201 -9.36 -8.73 -17.42
C VAL A 201 -10.52 -9.71 -17.24
N ASP A 202 -11.75 -9.20 -17.37
CA ASP A 202 -12.97 -9.99 -17.46
C ASP A 202 -13.16 -10.57 -18.88
N GLY A 203 -14.21 -11.37 -19.09
CA GLY A 203 -14.52 -11.94 -20.41
C GLY A 203 -14.86 -10.92 -21.51
N ARG A 204 -14.91 -9.62 -21.17
CA ARG A 204 -15.10 -8.51 -22.12
C ARG A 204 -13.81 -7.69 -22.33
N GLY A 205 -12.69 -8.14 -21.79
CA GLY A 205 -11.40 -7.45 -21.90
C GLY A 205 -11.26 -6.21 -21.00
N ARG A 206 -12.20 -5.96 -20.07
CA ARG A 206 -12.09 -4.86 -19.11
C ARG A 206 -11.34 -5.29 -17.87
N ALA A 207 -10.64 -4.38 -17.20
CA ALA A 207 -9.98 -4.67 -15.94
C ALA A 207 -10.96 -5.32 -14.95
N ARG A 208 -10.58 -6.48 -14.42
CA ARG A 208 -11.41 -7.30 -13.55
C ARG A 208 -11.38 -6.76 -12.13
N GLN A 209 -12.54 -6.71 -11.48
CA GLN A 209 -12.61 -6.58 -10.03
C GLN A 209 -12.19 -7.89 -9.37
N LEU A 210 -11.17 -7.85 -8.52
CA LEU A 210 -10.56 -9.04 -7.92
C LEU A 210 -11.37 -9.51 -6.73
N VAL A 211 -11.66 -8.59 -5.81
CA VAL A 211 -12.49 -8.82 -4.61
C VAL A 211 -13.74 -7.93 -4.71
N PRO A 212 -14.94 -8.52 -4.78
CA PRO A 212 -16.18 -7.76 -4.87
C PRO A 212 -16.46 -7.04 -3.54
N SER A 213 -17.24 -5.96 -3.59
CA SER A 213 -17.83 -5.33 -2.42
C SER A 213 -19.35 -5.26 -2.57
N LYS A 214 -20.08 -5.04 -1.47
CA LYS A 214 -21.55 -4.91 -1.52
C LYS A 214 -22.03 -3.66 -2.26
N LYS A 215 -21.22 -2.59 -2.27
CA LYS A 215 -21.57 -1.26 -2.83
C LYS A 215 -22.76 -0.61 -2.11
N VAL A 216 -22.82 -0.79 -0.79
CA VAL A 216 -23.88 -0.27 0.07
C VAL A 216 -23.25 0.58 1.17
N ASP A 217 -23.51 1.88 1.15
CA ASP A 217 -23.04 2.80 2.17
C ASP A 217 -23.58 2.42 3.56
N GLY A 218 -22.72 2.48 4.58
CA GLY A 218 -23.04 2.08 5.95
C GLY A 218 -23.01 0.56 6.23
N ASP A 219 -22.89 -0.28 5.18
CA ASP A 219 -22.63 -1.72 5.29
C ASP A 219 -21.24 -2.05 4.73
N GLU A 220 -21.06 -2.00 3.42
CA GLU A 220 -19.76 -2.10 2.76
C GLU A 220 -19.78 -1.34 1.44
N MET A 221 -19.30 -0.11 1.51
CA MET A 221 -19.21 0.80 0.38
C MET A 221 -18.19 0.27 -0.64
N THR A 222 -17.00 -0.12 -0.19
CA THR A 222 -15.96 -0.65 -1.07
C THR A 222 -14.96 -1.55 -0.35
N VAL A 223 -14.23 -2.36 -1.13
CA VAL A 223 -13.11 -3.19 -0.67
C VAL A 223 -11.82 -2.70 -1.33
N ILE A 224 -11.02 -1.95 -0.59
CA ILE A 224 -9.80 -1.34 -1.12
C ILE A 224 -8.57 -2.16 -0.70
N PRO A 225 -7.76 -2.66 -1.64
CA PRO A 225 -6.48 -3.26 -1.34
C PRO A 225 -5.53 -2.18 -0.84
N THR A 226 -4.96 -2.39 0.33
CA THR A 226 -4.00 -1.46 0.92
C THR A 226 -2.57 -1.82 0.50
N HIS A 227 -2.31 -3.11 0.25
CA HIS A 227 -1.09 -3.58 -0.39
C HIS A 227 -1.23 -5.02 -0.91
N GLY A 228 -0.54 -5.34 -2.01
CA GLY A 228 -0.24 -6.73 -2.38
C GLY A 228 1.12 -7.22 -1.87
N PHE A 229 1.29 -8.53 -1.71
CA PHE A 229 2.57 -9.17 -1.40
C PHE A 229 2.57 -10.65 -1.79
N ALA A 230 3.75 -11.27 -1.82
CA ALA A 230 3.92 -12.70 -2.04
C ALA A 230 4.39 -13.40 -0.75
N ALA A 231 3.92 -14.62 -0.52
CA ALA A 231 4.48 -15.52 0.49
C ALA A 231 4.56 -16.94 -0.10
N GLY A 232 5.78 -17.42 -0.34
CA GLY A 232 6.01 -18.60 -1.18
C GLY A 232 5.42 -18.40 -2.58
N ASP A 233 4.71 -19.41 -3.07
CA ASP A 233 4.09 -19.41 -4.41
C ASP A 233 2.66 -18.86 -4.40
N THR A 234 2.29 -18.06 -3.39
CA THR A 234 0.95 -17.48 -3.25
C THR A 234 1.01 -15.96 -3.22
N MET A 235 0.12 -15.33 -3.99
CA MET A 235 -0.13 -13.89 -3.96
C MET A 235 -1.17 -13.58 -2.91
N TYR A 236 -0.98 -12.49 -2.17
CA TYR A 236 -1.92 -11.99 -1.18
C TYR A 236 -2.24 -10.52 -1.43
N LEU A 237 -3.47 -10.14 -1.14
CA LEU A 237 -3.88 -8.76 -0.95
C LEU A 237 -4.25 -8.57 0.51
N HIS A 238 -3.64 -7.59 1.16
CA HIS A 238 -4.21 -6.98 2.34
C HIS A 238 -5.23 -5.93 1.89
N TRP A 239 -6.44 -6.00 2.44
CA TRP A 239 -7.55 -5.14 2.02
C TRP A 239 -8.37 -4.67 3.20
N MET A 240 -9.01 -3.51 3.06
CA MET A 240 -9.94 -2.94 4.02
C MET A 240 -11.37 -2.95 3.48
N SER A 241 -12.32 -3.34 4.33
CA SER A 241 -13.77 -3.21 4.10
C SER A 241 -14.20 -1.80 4.52
N VAL A 242 -14.32 -0.88 3.57
CA VAL A 242 -14.76 0.50 3.84
C VAL A 242 -16.27 0.49 4.02
N ARG A 243 -16.71 0.96 5.19
CA ARG A 243 -18.12 1.05 5.58
C ARG A 243 -18.76 2.32 5.06
N HIS A 244 -18.10 3.46 5.26
CA HIS A 244 -18.63 4.78 4.96
C HIS A 244 -17.50 5.79 4.68
N TRP A 245 -17.71 6.69 3.73
CA TRP A 245 -16.80 7.80 3.44
C TRP A 245 -17.18 9.03 4.25
N GLY A 246 -16.28 9.51 5.10
CA GLY A 246 -16.48 10.69 5.93
C GLY A 246 -15.98 11.98 5.26
N LYS A 247 -15.41 12.87 6.08
CA LYS A 247 -14.72 14.07 5.60
C LYS A 247 -13.45 13.68 4.81
N PRO A 248 -12.89 14.57 3.98
CA PRO A 248 -11.64 14.29 3.29
C PRO A 248 -10.54 13.79 4.24
N GLY A 249 -9.97 12.62 3.94
CA GLY A 249 -8.96 11.96 4.77
C GLY A 249 -9.52 11.08 5.90
N GLU A 250 -10.84 11.01 6.06
CA GLU A 250 -11.54 10.21 7.09
C GLU A 250 -12.53 9.24 6.43
N TRP A 251 -12.50 7.97 6.85
CA TRP A 251 -13.46 6.96 6.43
C TRP A 251 -13.58 5.88 7.49
N GLU A 252 -14.77 5.30 7.64
CA GLU A 252 -15.00 4.20 8.57
C GLU A 252 -14.74 2.86 7.87
N THR A 253 -14.21 1.89 8.61
CA THR A 253 -14.01 0.53 8.10
C THR A 253 -14.66 -0.50 9.03
N ASN A 254 -15.14 -1.61 8.47
CA ASN A 254 -15.61 -2.73 9.28
C ASN A 254 -14.43 -3.49 9.88
N PHE A 255 -13.48 -3.86 9.00
CA PHE A 255 -12.27 -4.61 9.31
C PHE A 255 -11.31 -4.55 8.11
N ALA A 256 -10.09 -5.04 8.32
CA ALA A 256 -9.17 -5.44 7.28
C ALA A 256 -8.91 -6.95 7.31
N GLY A 257 -8.50 -7.51 6.18
CA GLY A 257 -8.25 -8.94 6.04
C GLY A 257 -7.36 -9.27 4.85
N LEU A 258 -7.24 -10.55 4.57
CA LEU A 258 -6.44 -11.07 3.47
C LEU A 258 -7.33 -11.71 2.39
N ALA A 259 -6.93 -11.56 1.13
CA ALA A 259 -7.39 -12.40 0.03
C ALA A 259 -6.17 -13.01 -0.64
N LYS A 260 -6.28 -14.25 -1.13
CA LYS A 260 -5.17 -14.97 -1.75
C LYS A 260 -5.48 -15.43 -3.17
N SER A 261 -4.42 -15.57 -3.96
CA SER A 261 -4.44 -16.18 -5.29
C SER A 261 -3.25 -17.13 -5.44
N THR A 262 -3.52 -18.31 -5.99
CA THR A 262 -2.53 -19.37 -6.28
C THR A 262 -2.41 -19.64 -7.78
N ASP A 263 -3.07 -18.84 -8.61
CA ASP A 263 -3.17 -19.00 -10.07
C ASP A 263 -2.75 -17.71 -10.80
N GLU A 264 -1.69 -17.06 -10.30
CA GLU A 264 -1.13 -15.80 -10.82
C GLU A 264 -2.15 -14.66 -10.89
N GLY A 265 -2.98 -14.53 -9.85
CA GLY A 265 -3.97 -13.48 -9.70
C GLY A 265 -5.28 -13.72 -10.47
N ARG A 266 -5.40 -14.81 -11.25
CA ARG A 266 -6.60 -15.06 -12.08
C ARG A 266 -7.85 -15.25 -11.23
N THR A 267 -7.75 -15.85 -10.05
CA THR A 267 -8.83 -15.96 -9.08
C THR A 267 -8.34 -15.56 -7.69
N TRP A 268 -9.26 -14.99 -6.90
CA TRP A 268 -8.97 -14.51 -5.55
C TRP A 268 -9.99 -15.08 -4.56
N THR A 269 -9.49 -15.64 -3.46
CA THR A 269 -10.28 -16.15 -2.36
C THR A 269 -10.08 -15.26 -1.14
N VAL A 270 -11.15 -14.66 -0.64
CA VAL A 270 -11.13 -13.92 0.63
C VAL A 270 -10.99 -14.92 1.78
N LEU A 271 -10.07 -14.66 2.70
CA LEU A 271 -9.86 -15.51 3.86
C LEU A 271 -10.81 -15.13 5.01
N ASP A 272 -11.26 -16.14 5.74
CA ASP A 272 -12.04 -15.92 6.97
C ASP A 272 -11.17 -15.33 8.09
N ALA A 273 -9.89 -15.67 8.11
CA ALA A 273 -8.87 -15.14 9.02
C ALA A 273 -7.49 -15.14 8.34
N PRO A 274 -6.52 -14.31 8.80
CA PRO A 274 -6.64 -13.29 9.85
C PRO A 274 -7.55 -12.12 9.47
N ARG A 275 -8.11 -11.46 10.50
CA ARG A 275 -8.85 -10.20 10.38
C ARG A 275 -8.40 -9.23 11.47
N TRP A 276 -8.31 -7.96 11.11
CA TRP A 276 -8.03 -6.86 12.02
C TRP A 276 -9.23 -5.93 12.09
N GLY A 277 -9.70 -5.56 13.28
CA GLY A 277 -10.86 -4.68 13.43
C GLY A 277 -10.66 -3.30 12.76
N GLY A 278 -11.75 -2.64 12.38
CA GLY A 278 -11.69 -1.35 11.67
C GLY A 278 -11.05 -0.18 12.44
N GLU A 279 -10.92 -0.31 13.75
CA GLU A 279 -10.24 0.65 14.64
C GLU A 279 -8.79 0.22 14.96
N SER A 280 -8.31 -0.87 14.37
CA SER A 280 -6.95 -1.36 14.60
C SER A 280 -5.91 -0.46 13.92
N SER A 281 -4.66 -0.53 14.37
CA SER A 281 -3.53 0.07 13.64
C SER A 281 -3.04 -0.79 12.46
N PHE A 282 -3.88 -1.68 11.91
CA PHE A 282 -3.52 -2.58 10.82
C PHE A 282 -4.64 -2.65 9.77
N VAL A 283 -5.35 -1.53 9.58
CA VAL A 283 -6.36 -1.40 8.51
C VAL A 283 -5.69 -1.21 7.15
N GLN A 284 -4.60 -0.44 7.13
CA GLN A 284 -3.71 -0.27 5.99
C GLN A 284 -2.32 -0.75 6.38
N VAL A 285 -1.57 -1.32 5.43
CA VAL A 285 -0.23 -1.86 5.70
C VAL A 285 0.74 -1.60 4.56
N ALA A 286 2.03 -1.52 4.89
CA ALA A 286 3.15 -1.74 3.98
C ALA A 286 3.88 -3.02 4.40
N PRO A 287 3.95 -4.06 3.55
CA PRO A 287 4.68 -5.29 3.83
C PRO A 287 6.13 -5.24 3.32
N ALA A 288 7.06 -5.86 4.03
CA ALA A 288 8.37 -6.21 3.51
C ALA A 288 8.80 -7.62 3.98
N THR A 289 9.54 -8.34 3.14
CA THR A 289 10.09 -9.66 3.49
C THR A 289 11.51 -9.52 4.00
N VAL A 290 11.77 -10.05 5.20
CA VAL A 290 13.07 -10.04 5.87
C VAL A 290 13.49 -11.47 6.24
N ARG A 291 14.79 -11.77 6.15
CA ARG A 291 15.32 -13.07 6.57
C ARG A 291 15.67 -13.01 8.05
N GLU A 292 15.10 -13.89 8.86
CA GLU A 292 15.40 -13.99 10.29
C GLU A 292 15.58 -15.47 10.64
N ASP A 293 16.72 -15.81 11.23
CA ASP A 293 17.07 -17.18 11.67
C ASP A 293 16.87 -18.25 10.59
N GLY A 294 17.22 -17.93 9.34
CA GLY A 294 17.07 -18.86 8.23
C GLY A 294 15.61 -19.14 7.83
N ALA A 295 14.67 -18.27 8.20
CA ALA A 295 13.30 -18.25 7.71
C ALA A 295 12.92 -16.88 7.11
N ASP A 296 11.96 -16.88 6.18
CA ASP A 296 11.38 -15.64 5.66
C ASP A 296 10.28 -15.17 6.59
N TRP A 297 10.35 -13.89 6.96
CA TRP A 297 9.37 -13.20 7.79
C TRP A 297 8.80 -12.02 7.04
N LEU A 298 7.49 -11.84 7.16
CA LEU A 298 6.80 -10.66 6.68
C LEU A 298 6.68 -9.67 7.83
N TYR A 299 7.20 -8.47 7.63
CA TYR A 299 6.99 -7.31 8.49
C TYR A 299 5.93 -6.43 7.85
N PHE A 300 4.97 -5.95 8.65
CA PHE A 300 3.90 -5.05 8.22
C PHE A 300 3.92 -3.80 9.09
N TRP A 301 4.22 -2.65 8.47
CA TRP A 301 3.98 -1.34 9.06
C TRP A 301 2.53 -0.98 8.79
N GLY A 302 1.75 -0.86 9.86
CA GLY A 302 0.31 -0.67 9.78
C GLY A 302 -0.14 0.70 10.28
N THR A 303 -1.23 1.20 9.69
CA THR A 303 -1.97 2.36 10.18
C THR A 303 -3.45 2.02 10.35
N THR A 304 -4.18 2.90 11.03
CA THR A 304 -5.64 2.82 11.14
C THR A 304 -6.33 3.24 9.84
N HIS A 305 -7.66 3.23 9.82
CA HIS A 305 -8.44 3.86 8.75
C HIS A 305 -8.16 5.37 8.70
N GLY A 306 -8.48 6.02 7.58
CA GLY A 306 -8.18 7.43 7.41
C GLY A 306 -6.68 7.72 7.32
N ARG A 307 -6.32 8.98 7.58
CA ARG A 307 -4.94 9.50 7.45
C ARG A 307 -4.39 10.15 8.72
N PHE A 308 -5.11 10.00 9.83
CA PHE A 308 -4.84 10.71 11.09
C PHE A 308 -4.30 9.80 12.21
N GLY A 309 -3.68 8.68 11.84
CA GLY A 309 -3.06 7.73 12.77
C GLY A 309 -1.56 7.55 12.55
N GLY A 310 -0.85 7.22 13.62
CA GLY A 310 0.55 6.80 13.58
C GLY A 310 0.74 5.37 13.07
N VAL A 311 1.99 4.95 12.97
CA VAL A 311 2.38 3.65 12.39
C VAL A 311 2.72 2.66 13.51
N SER A 312 2.09 1.50 13.51
CA SER A 312 2.43 0.34 14.36
C SER A 312 3.10 -0.75 13.54
N LEU A 313 3.69 -1.76 14.20
CA LEU A 313 4.43 -2.83 13.53
C LEU A 313 3.94 -4.21 13.98
N MET A 314 3.74 -5.10 13.01
CA MET A 314 3.56 -6.54 13.25
C MET A 314 4.47 -7.36 12.34
N LYS A 315 4.72 -8.61 12.72
CA LYS A 315 5.40 -9.59 11.87
C LYS A 315 4.77 -10.98 11.96
N VAL A 316 5.02 -11.80 10.96
CA VAL A 316 4.60 -13.22 10.91
C VAL A 316 5.61 -14.01 10.08
N PRO A 317 5.89 -15.29 10.40
CA PRO A 317 6.62 -16.15 9.46
C PRO A 317 5.84 -16.22 8.15
N ALA A 318 6.50 -16.06 7.00
CA ALA A 318 5.82 -16.03 5.70
C ALA A 318 5.00 -17.31 5.44
N SER A 319 5.51 -18.46 5.91
CA SER A 319 4.81 -19.76 5.83
C SER A 319 3.57 -19.90 6.70
N GLN A 320 3.34 -18.95 7.61
CA GLN A 320 2.21 -18.95 8.56
C GLN A 320 1.33 -17.70 8.42
N VAL A 321 1.39 -17.01 7.27
CA VAL A 321 0.64 -15.76 7.03
C VAL A 321 -0.89 -15.94 7.15
N GLU A 322 -1.42 -17.13 6.89
CA GLU A 322 -2.85 -17.41 7.06
C GLU A 322 -3.25 -17.74 8.51
N SER A 323 -2.29 -17.86 9.44
CA SER A 323 -2.53 -18.25 10.83
C SER A 323 -2.57 -17.03 11.77
N PRO A 324 -3.74 -16.65 12.32
CA PRO A 324 -3.84 -15.49 13.22
C PRO A 324 -2.94 -15.62 14.46
N ALA A 325 -2.78 -16.84 14.98
CA ALA A 325 -1.97 -17.11 16.17
C ALA A 325 -0.46 -16.97 15.93
N ALA A 326 -0.02 -16.91 14.67
CA ALA A 326 1.39 -16.73 14.31
C ALA A 326 1.83 -15.26 14.31
N TYR A 327 0.88 -14.32 14.22
CA TYR A 327 1.18 -12.89 14.20
C TYR A 327 1.78 -12.41 15.53
N ARG A 328 2.75 -11.52 15.42
CA ARG A 328 3.46 -10.92 16.55
C ARG A 328 3.47 -9.40 16.39
N TYR A 329 3.10 -8.70 17.44
CA TYR A 329 2.93 -7.26 17.47
C TYR A 329 4.03 -6.61 18.29
N PHE A 330 4.66 -5.56 17.74
CA PHE A 330 5.77 -4.89 18.39
C PHE A 330 5.32 -4.21 19.69
N GLN A 331 5.99 -4.48 20.81
CA GLN A 331 5.64 -3.97 22.14
C GLN A 331 6.67 -2.95 22.68
N GLY A 332 7.57 -2.46 21.84
CA GLY A 332 8.71 -1.63 22.25
C GLY A 332 10.01 -2.43 22.30
N THR A 333 11.08 -1.77 22.74
CA THR A 333 12.41 -2.37 22.87
C THR A 333 12.76 -2.65 24.33
N ASP A 334 13.73 -3.54 24.55
CA ASP A 334 14.41 -3.65 25.84
C ASP A 334 15.48 -2.55 26.00
N ALA A 335 16.20 -2.57 27.13
CA ALA A 335 17.25 -1.58 27.44
C ALA A 335 18.43 -1.59 26.46
N LYS A 336 18.59 -2.66 25.65
CA LYS A 336 19.64 -2.79 24.63
C LYS A 336 19.14 -2.45 23.23
N GLY A 337 17.89 -2.00 23.11
CA GLY A 337 17.28 -1.68 21.81
C GLY A 337 16.74 -2.91 21.06
N ALA A 338 16.75 -4.10 21.66
CA ALA A 338 16.21 -5.29 21.02
C ALA A 338 14.68 -5.29 21.05
N PRO A 339 14.00 -5.64 19.95
CA PRO A 339 12.54 -5.56 19.87
C PRO A 339 11.87 -6.63 20.73
N ARG A 340 10.80 -6.25 21.42
CA ARG A 340 9.90 -7.13 22.14
C ARG A 340 8.62 -7.33 21.34
N TRP A 341 8.13 -8.56 21.33
CA TRP A 341 6.97 -8.95 20.53
C TRP A 341 5.89 -9.59 21.40
N SER A 342 4.64 -9.22 21.16
CA SER A 342 3.46 -9.78 21.84
C SER A 342 2.59 -10.58 20.86
N ALA A 343 1.88 -11.58 21.36
CA ALA A 343 0.80 -12.22 20.61
C ALA A 343 -0.51 -11.40 20.62
N SER A 344 -0.61 -10.37 21.47
CA SER A 344 -1.80 -9.52 21.60
C SER A 344 -1.65 -8.25 20.77
N GLN A 345 -2.57 -8.07 19.81
CA GLN A 345 -2.65 -6.86 18.99
C GLN A 345 -2.86 -5.60 19.84
N ALA A 346 -3.61 -5.68 20.95
CA ALA A 346 -3.86 -4.55 21.84
C ALA A 346 -2.59 -4.01 22.53
N GLN A 347 -1.49 -4.77 22.50
CA GLN A 347 -0.21 -4.36 23.04
C GLN A 347 0.73 -3.77 21.98
N ALA A 348 0.28 -3.68 20.72
CA ALA A 348 1.06 -3.06 19.64
C ALA A 348 1.38 -1.60 19.98
N ARG A 349 2.65 -1.23 19.86
CA ARG A 349 3.13 0.15 20.03
C ARG A 349 3.46 0.76 18.68
N ARG A 350 3.31 2.08 18.61
CA ARG A 350 3.70 2.88 17.45
C ARG A 350 5.23 2.92 17.32
N VAL A 351 5.71 2.83 16.09
CA VAL A 351 7.10 3.07 15.68
C VAL A 351 7.27 4.48 15.10
N VAL A 352 6.18 5.10 14.64
CA VAL A 352 6.10 6.51 14.21
C VAL A 352 4.82 7.12 14.78
N ASP A 353 4.94 8.29 15.39
CA ASP A 353 3.79 9.09 15.86
C ASP A 353 3.63 10.32 14.96
N ASP A 354 2.82 10.19 13.90
CA ASP A 354 2.55 11.23 12.91
C ASP A 354 1.17 11.00 12.25
N THR A 355 0.70 11.94 11.43
CA THR A 355 -0.46 11.72 10.55
C THR A 355 -0.02 10.96 9.31
N THR A 356 -0.40 9.69 9.20
CA THR A 356 0.04 8.80 8.12
C THR A 356 -1.12 8.38 7.24
N GLY A 357 -1.17 8.90 6.01
CA GLY A 357 -1.99 8.36 4.92
C GLY A 357 -1.18 7.45 4.01
N GLU A 358 -1.82 6.38 3.51
CA GLU A 358 -1.30 5.38 2.53
C GLU A 358 0.24 5.30 2.47
N LEU A 359 0.82 4.37 3.23
CA LEU A 359 2.27 4.25 3.40
C LEU A 359 2.91 3.16 2.53
N SER A 360 4.19 3.33 2.25
CA SER A 360 5.07 2.33 1.65
C SER A 360 6.38 2.27 2.42
N VAL A 361 6.96 1.07 2.55
CA VAL A 361 8.24 0.87 3.24
C VAL A 361 9.11 -0.05 2.41
N VAL A 362 10.35 0.36 2.15
CA VAL A 362 11.34 -0.39 1.37
C VAL A 362 12.71 -0.30 2.04
N TRP A 363 13.56 -1.31 1.86
CA TRP A 363 14.98 -1.15 2.13
C TRP A 363 15.65 -0.30 1.05
N ASN A 364 16.51 0.64 1.44
CA ASN A 364 17.27 1.45 0.49
C ASN A 364 18.78 1.23 0.68
N ALA A 365 19.43 0.61 -0.31
CA ALA A 365 20.86 0.31 -0.26
C ALA A 365 21.76 1.56 -0.23
N TYR A 366 21.33 2.66 -0.85
CA TYR A 366 22.09 3.91 -0.81
C TYR A 366 22.18 4.49 0.59
N LEU A 367 21.11 4.40 1.39
CA LEU A 367 21.13 4.80 2.80
C LEU A 367 21.73 3.70 3.69
N GLY A 368 21.55 2.44 3.31
CA GLY A 368 21.82 1.29 4.17
C GLY A 368 20.79 1.18 5.29
N HIS A 369 19.59 1.72 5.09
CA HIS A 369 18.51 1.85 6.07
C HIS A 369 17.14 1.66 5.40
N TRP A 370 16.09 1.53 6.21
CA TRP A 370 14.70 1.51 5.76
C TRP A 370 14.25 2.91 5.35
N LEU A 371 13.43 2.99 4.31
CA LEU A 371 12.80 4.20 3.82
C LEU A 371 11.28 4.02 3.84
N MET A 372 10.57 4.92 4.52
CA MET A 372 9.12 4.96 4.55
C MET A 372 8.63 6.20 3.82
N SER A 373 7.72 6.07 2.87
CA SER A 373 7.02 7.19 2.22
C SER A 373 5.54 7.16 2.58
N TYR A 374 4.93 8.32 2.77
CA TYR A 374 3.51 8.45 3.09
C TYR A 374 3.01 9.87 2.84
N LEU A 375 1.69 10.04 2.81
CA LEU A 375 1.05 11.36 2.86
C LEU A 375 0.98 11.82 4.33
N LYS A 376 1.62 12.95 4.63
CA LYS A 376 1.42 13.67 5.89
C LYS A 376 0.41 14.80 5.68
N GLU A 377 -0.78 14.63 6.25
CA GLU A 377 -1.86 15.61 6.12
C GLU A 377 -1.41 17.03 6.52
N GLY A 378 -1.78 18.01 5.71
CA GLY A 378 -1.35 19.41 5.83
C GLY A 378 0.11 19.71 5.45
N THR A 379 0.96 18.70 5.19
CA THR A 379 2.36 18.89 4.78
C THR A 379 2.61 18.49 3.33
N GLY A 380 2.05 17.36 2.89
CA GLY A 380 2.28 16.77 1.56
C GLY A 380 2.97 15.41 1.66
N ILE A 381 3.70 15.03 0.61
CA ILE A 381 4.42 13.75 0.56
C ILE A 381 5.73 13.87 1.31
N VAL A 382 5.99 12.94 2.21
CA VAL A 382 7.22 12.89 3.02
C VAL A 382 7.86 11.52 2.96
N MET A 383 9.15 11.48 3.29
CA MET A 383 9.92 10.26 3.51
C MET A 383 10.58 10.28 4.90
N ARG A 384 10.75 9.10 5.49
CA ARG A 384 11.48 8.89 6.75
C ARG A 384 12.49 7.78 6.60
N GLU A 385 13.63 7.95 7.26
CA GLU A 385 14.64 6.92 7.41
C GLU A 385 14.41 6.13 8.71
N GLY A 386 14.58 4.82 8.67
CA GLY A 386 14.48 3.93 9.84
C GLY A 386 15.67 2.98 9.93
N LEU A 387 16.28 2.88 11.10
CA LEU A 387 17.50 2.08 11.28
C LEU A 387 17.22 0.57 11.30
N ALA A 388 16.02 0.17 11.74
CA ALA A 388 15.48 -1.18 11.69
C ALA A 388 13.97 -1.13 11.54
N PRO A 389 13.26 -2.26 11.37
CA PRO A 389 11.82 -2.22 11.21
C PRO A 389 11.08 -1.55 12.36
N TRP A 390 11.52 -1.83 13.59
CA TRP A 390 11.01 -1.22 14.82
C TRP A 390 11.58 0.16 15.13
N GLY A 391 12.46 0.68 14.28
CA GLY A 391 13.13 1.96 14.46
C GLY A 391 14.45 1.89 15.26
N PRO A 392 14.96 3.04 15.74
CA PRO A 392 14.28 4.34 15.71
C PRO A 392 14.04 4.84 14.27
N TRP A 393 12.95 5.61 14.10
CA TRP A 393 12.60 6.29 12.86
C TRP A 393 12.92 7.78 12.97
N GLY A 394 13.62 8.31 11.98
CA GLY A 394 14.05 9.70 11.91
C GLY A 394 12.90 10.67 11.59
N PRO A 395 13.16 11.98 11.57
CA PRO A 395 12.15 12.99 11.25
C PRO A 395 11.64 12.84 9.80
N ALA A 396 10.42 13.35 9.56
CA ALA A 396 9.88 13.43 8.20
C ALA A 396 10.68 14.44 7.37
N VAL A 397 11.18 13.99 6.23
CA VAL A 397 11.83 14.79 5.21
C VAL A 397 10.83 15.02 4.08
N LYS A 398 10.56 16.27 3.74
CA LYS A 398 9.58 16.63 2.70
C LYS A 398 10.07 16.18 1.32
N VAL A 399 9.15 15.59 0.53
CA VAL A 399 9.36 15.21 -0.87
C VAL A 399 8.58 16.15 -1.78
N LEU A 400 7.28 16.29 -1.54
CA LEU A 400 6.40 17.24 -2.24
C LEU A 400 5.60 18.04 -1.23
N ASP A 401 5.53 19.35 -1.44
CA ASP A 401 4.65 20.20 -0.65
C ASP A 401 3.19 20.00 -1.09
N ALA A 402 2.26 20.03 -0.14
CA ALA A 402 0.83 19.96 -0.43
C ALA A 402 0.35 21.11 -1.34
N ALA A 403 1.01 22.28 -1.30
CA ALA A 403 0.70 23.40 -2.18
C ALA A 403 1.12 23.14 -3.64
N ASP A 404 2.23 22.43 -3.85
CA ASP A 404 2.78 22.14 -5.18
C ASP A 404 2.12 20.91 -5.83
N ALA A 405 1.62 19.98 -5.02
CA ALA A 405 0.94 18.77 -5.47
C ALA A 405 -0.38 18.56 -4.71
N PRO A 406 -1.39 19.43 -4.94
CA PRO A 406 -2.65 19.38 -4.20
C PRO A 406 -3.39 18.06 -4.45
N GLY A 407 -3.74 17.39 -3.35
CA GLY A 407 -4.42 16.10 -3.38
C GLY A 407 -3.53 14.94 -3.83
N ALA A 408 -2.21 15.05 -3.74
CA ALA A 408 -1.30 13.92 -3.89
C ALA A 408 -1.37 12.98 -2.69
N TYR A 409 -1.37 11.66 -2.93
CA TYR A 409 -1.44 10.63 -1.89
C TYR A 409 -0.89 9.30 -2.41
N ALA A 410 -0.76 8.31 -1.52
CA ALA A 410 -0.31 6.96 -1.86
C ALA A 410 1.04 6.90 -2.63
N PRO A 411 2.14 7.44 -2.05
CA PRO A 411 3.47 7.42 -2.66
C PRO A 411 4.12 6.02 -2.56
N PHE A 412 3.62 5.03 -3.29
CA PHE A 412 4.12 3.65 -3.19
C PHE A 412 5.46 3.45 -3.90
N MET A 413 6.40 2.83 -3.21
CA MET A 413 7.76 2.48 -3.67
C MET A 413 7.88 0.97 -3.86
N ALA A 414 8.89 0.54 -4.60
CA ALA A 414 9.33 -0.86 -4.64
C ALA A 414 10.86 -0.93 -4.70
N GLU A 415 11.47 -1.89 -3.99
CA GLU A 415 12.94 -1.99 -3.85
C GLU A 415 13.68 -2.09 -5.18
N GLN A 416 13.05 -2.68 -6.21
CA GLN A 416 13.64 -2.85 -7.54
C GLN A 416 13.67 -1.56 -8.38
N TYR A 417 12.83 -0.57 -8.08
CA TYR A 417 12.72 0.65 -8.89
C TYR A 417 13.58 1.77 -8.31
N VAL A 418 14.88 1.58 -8.47
CA VAL A 418 15.92 2.54 -8.08
C VAL A 418 16.98 2.70 -9.16
N ARG A 419 17.72 3.80 -9.12
CA ARG A 419 18.94 4.04 -9.91
C ARG A 419 20.05 4.57 -9.03
N ASP A 420 21.27 4.56 -9.58
CA ASP A 420 22.46 5.09 -8.91
C ASP A 420 22.67 4.46 -7.53
N GLY A 421 22.62 3.12 -7.47
CA GLY A 421 22.79 2.33 -6.24
C GLY A 421 21.74 2.59 -5.15
N GLY A 422 20.57 3.11 -5.49
CA GLY A 422 19.50 3.44 -4.54
C GLY A 422 19.34 4.93 -4.27
N ARG A 423 20.25 5.79 -4.79
CA ARG A 423 20.18 7.23 -4.57
C ARG A 423 18.95 7.85 -5.23
N THR A 424 18.60 7.38 -6.42
CA THR A 424 17.39 7.81 -7.12
C THR A 424 16.31 6.76 -6.88
N VAL A 425 15.20 7.15 -6.26
CA VAL A 425 14.05 6.28 -5.99
C VAL A 425 12.88 6.66 -6.90
N TYR A 426 12.12 5.65 -7.31
CA TYR A 426 10.94 5.84 -8.14
C TYR A 426 9.70 5.30 -7.43
N PHE A 427 8.58 5.96 -7.66
CA PHE A 427 7.34 5.65 -6.96
C PHE A 427 6.11 6.00 -7.79
N SER A 428 5.04 5.25 -7.57
CA SER A 428 3.72 5.64 -8.03
C SER A 428 3.14 6.66 -7.07
N LEU A 429 2.42 7.64 -7.60
CA LEU A 429 1.74 8.66 -6.80
C LEU A 429 0.35 8.90 -7.37
N SER A 430 -0.65 8.80 -6.50
CA SER A 430 -2.04 9.12 -6.85
C SER A 430 -2.30 10.62 -6.71
N ALA A 431 -3.16 11.16 -7.57
CA ALA A 431 -3.64 12.52 -7.47
C ALA A 431 -5.17 12.57 -7.45
N TRP A 432 -5.77 13.17 -6.42
CA TRP A 432 -7.21 13.17 -6.18
C TRP A 432 -7.98 13.86 -7.30
N GLY A 433 -7.53 15.05 -7.74
CA GLY A 433 -8.16 15.82 -8.80
C GLY A 433 -8.42 15.01 -10.08
N PRO A 434 -7.38 14.63 -10.83
CA PRO A 434 -7.55 13.78 -12.02
C PRO A 434 -7.98 12.35 -11.69
N TYR A 435 -7.88 11.94 -10.42
CA TYR A 435 -8.15 10.59 -9.91
C TYR A 435 -7.43 9.53 -10.74
N ASN A 436 -6.11 9.68 -10.85
CA ASN A 436 -5.23 8.82 -11.63
C ASN A 436 -3.86 8.71 -10.96
N VAL A 437 -3.12 7.67 -11.35
CA VAL A 437 -1.81 7.36 -10.81
C VAL A 437 -0.73 7.78 -11.81
N SER A 438 0.34 8.39 -11.31
CA SER A 438 1.49 8.82 -12.10
C SER A 438 2.79 8.26 -11.53
N TRP A 439 3.82 8.18 -12.37
CA TRP A 439 5.15 7.72 -12.01
C TRP A 439 6.06 8.90 -11.73
N TYR A 440 6.78 8.85 -10.62
CA TYR A 440 7.68 9.90 -10.16
C TYR A 440 9.05 9.34 -9.86
N LYS A 441 10.04 10.24 -9.87
CA LYS A 441 11.35 10.02 -9.23
C LYS A 441 11.61 11.05 -8.15
N ALA A 442 12.53 10.71 -7.24
CA ALA A 442 13.17 11.62 -6.31
C ALA A 442 14.64 11.21 -6.09
N GLU A 443 15.49 12.18 -5.78
CA GLU A 443 16.88 11.97 -5.41
C GLU A 443 17.08 12.13 -3.90
N LEU A 444 17.69 11.13 -3.29
CA LEU A 444 18.08 11.14 -1.88
C LEU A 444 19.47 11.78 -1.76
N THR A 445 19.66 12.62 -0.73
CA THR A 445 20.98 13.17 -0.39
C THR A 445 21.35 12.74 1.02
N ARG A 446 22.55 12.18 1.17
CA ARG A 446 23.09 11.83 2.49
C ARG A 446 23.73 13.03 3.20
N ALA A 447 23.69 13.02 4.53
CA ALA A 447 24.34 14.02 5.37
C ALA A 447 25.87 13.90 5.36
N ASP A 448 26.39 12.69 5.20
CA ASP A 448 27.82 12.38 5.16
C ASP A 448 28.46 12.61 3.77
N GLY A 449 27.66 12.96 2.76
CA GLY A 449 28.14 13.18 1.39
C GLY A 449 28.62 11.91 0.68
N ALA A 450 28.40 10.72 1.24
CA ALA A 450 28.83 9.47 0.62
C ALA A 450 28.10 9.22 -0.72
N SER A 451 28.85 8.76 -1.72
CA SER A 451 28.30 8.26 -2.98
C SER A 451 27.72 6.86 -2.80
N ALA A 452 26.89 6.43 -3.75
CA ALA A 452 26.29 5.10 -3.67
C ALA A 452 27.34 4.00 -3.73
N SER A 453 27.26 3.05 -2.80
CA SER A 453 28.09 1.87 -2.82
C SER A 453 27.58 0.90 -3.90
N PRO A 454 28.45 0.35 -4.77
CA PRO A 454 28.02 -0.48 -5.90
C PRO A 454 27.59 -1.91 -5.55
N GLU A 455 27.49 -2.28 -4.27
CA GLU A 455 27.05 -3.64 -3.87
C GLU A 455 25.52 -3.77 -3.87
N VAL A 456 24.97 -3.94 -5.07
CA VAL A 456 23.69 -4.63 -5.22
C VAL A 456 23.97 -6.10 -4.96
N VAL A 457 23.51 -6.61 -3.81
CA VAL A 457 23.30 -8.06 -3.63
C VAL A 457 22.32 -8.47 -4.72
N LYS A 458 22.84 -9.03 -5.82
CA LYS A 458 22.02 -9.69 -6.83
C LYS A 458 21.25 -10.77 -6.08
N ARG A 459 19.96 -10.55 -5.84
CA ARG A 459 19.06 -11.67 -5.60
C ARG A 459 19.11 -12.50 -6.87
N GLU A 460 19.74 -13.66 -6.80
CA GLU A 460 19.45 -14.69 -7.80
C GLU A 460 17.93 -14.91 -7.76
N PRO A 461 17.25 -14.87 -8.92
CA PRO A 461 15.87 -15.34 -8.96
C PRO A 461 15.91 -16.78 -8.46
N THR A 462 15.13 -17.07 -7.43
CA THR A 462 14.87 -18.44 -6.97
C THR A 462 14.51 -19.26 -8.22
N GLY A 463 15.44 -20.14 -8.62
CA GLY A 463 15.33 -20.89 -9.85
C GLY A 463 14.04 -21.73 -9.88
N PRO A 464 13.51 -22.04 -11.08
CA PRO A 464 12.32 -22.86 -11.19
C PRO A 464 12.61 -24.25 -10.58
N GLN A 465 11.81 -24.66 -9.60
CA GLN A 465 11.74 -26.08 -9.24
C GLN A 465 11.27 -26.88 -10.47
N PRO A 466 11.83 -28.07 -10.72
CA PRO A 466 11.52 -28.83 -11.92
C PRO A 466 10.04 -29.23 -11.92
N LEU A 467 9.35 -28.84 -12.99
CA LEU A 467 8.02 -29.34 -13.33
C LEU A 467 8.04 -30.87 -13.33
N ALA A 468 7.10 -31.45 -12.59
CA ALA A 468 6.84 -32.88 -12.63
C ALA A 468 6.61 -33.30 -14.08
N ARG A 469 7.37 -34.30 -14.53
CA ARG A 469 7.22 -34.94 -15.83
C ARG A 469 5.78 -35.42 -16.00
N GLU A 470 5.17 -35.03 -17.11
CA GLU A 470 4.04 -35.75 -17.70
C GLU A 470 4.40 -37.23 -17.82
N VAL A 471 3.56 -38.09 -17.26
CA VAL A 471 3.44 -39.48 -17.67
C VAL A 471 2.13 -39.57 -18.43
N LEU A 472 2.25 -40.10 -19.65
CA LEU A 472 1.25 -40.37 -20.68
C LEU A 472 -0.14 -40.77 -20.17
#